data_AF-A0A9P5N8D4-F1
#
_entry.id   AF-A0A9P5N8D4-F1
#
_cell.length_a   1.000
_cell.length_b   1.000
_cell.length_c   1.000
_cell.angle_alpha   90.00
_cell.angle_beta   90.00
_cell.angle_gamma   90.00
#
_symmetry.space_group_name_H-M   'P 1'
#
loop_
_entity.id
_entity.type
_entity.pdbx_description
1 polymer ?
#
loop_
_entity_poly.entity_id
_entity_poly.type
_entity_poly.pdbx_seq_one_letter_code
_entity_poly.pdbx_strand_id
1 'polypeptide(L)'
;MSDSAATRRQLKIKAGVVKRYQKELALYRTEVVENERKLRSFTDTAASTNEGESWDVRNAASLVRESENMVRDTTTRLERAAGELEDLLKSAKRNAELEQDPQLRNAETVLAAVSSA
;
A
#
# COMPACT_ATOMS: atom_id res chain seq x y z
N MET A 1 -5.76 -31.25 -14.14
CA MET A 1 -4.35 -30.80 -14.33
C MET A 1 -4.21 -29.36 -14.86
N SER A 2 -4.99 -28.85 -15.82
CA SER A 2 -4.79 -27.46 -16.31
C SER A 2 -5.18 -26.38 -15.28
N ASP A 3 -6.18 -26.65 -14.45
CA ASP A 3 -6.70 -25.67 -13.48
C ASP A 3 -5.70 -25.36 -12.35
N SER A 4 -5.07 -26.37 -11.75
CA SER A 4 -4.10 -26.17 -10.67
C SER A 4 -2.87 -25.36 -11.10
N ALA A 5 -2.42 -25.52 -12.36
CA ALA A 5 -1.33 -24.72 -12.91
C ALA A 5 -1.75 -23.26 -13.13
N ALA A 6 -2.97 -23.02 -13.61
CA ALA A 6 -3.53 -21.68 -13.74
C ALA A 6 -3.69 -21.01 -12.37
N THR A 7 -4.20 -21.72 -11.37
CA THR A 7 -4.33 -21.24 -9.98
C THR A 7 -2.97 -20.87 -9.39
N ARG A 8 -1.94 -21.71 -9.54
CA ARG A 8 -0.55 -21.39 -9.13
C ARG A 8 -0.06 -20.06 -9.71
N ARG A 9 -0.27 -19.87 -11.01
CA ARG A 9 0.13 -18.63 -11.70
C ARG A 9 -0.63 -17.43 -11.15
N GLN A 10 -1.94 -17.56 -10.93
CA GLN A 10 -2.76 -16.48 -10.37
C GLN A 10 -2.36 -16.14 -8.93
N LEU A 11 -2.06 -17.14 -8.09
CA LEU A 11 -1.57 -16.92 -6.73
C LEU A 11 -0.29 -16.08 -6.74
N LYS A 12 0.68 -16.45 -7.60
CA LYS A 12 1.93 -15.69 -7.76
C LYS A 12 1.68 -14.25 -8.19
N ILE A 13 0.82 -14.04 -9.19
CA ILE A 13 0.53 -12.71 -9.74
C ILE A 13 -0.16 -11.84 -8.68
N LYS A 14 -1.26 -12.31 -8.09
CA LYS A 14 -2.04 -11.54 -7.14
C LYS A 14 -1.25 -11.25 -5.85
N ALA A 15 -0.47 -12.22 -5.35
CA ALA A 15 0.44 -11.96 -4.22
C ALA A 15 1.50 -10.89 -4.56
N GLY A 16 2.00 -10.88 -5.80
CA GLY A 16 2.92 -9.84 -6.27
C GLY A 16 2.29 -8.45 -6.33
N VAL A 17 1.02 -8.36 -6.76
CA VAL A 17 0.26 -7.10 -6.78
C VAL A 17 0.07 -6.55 -5.35
N VAL A 18 -0.36 -7.39 -4.41
CA VAL A 18 -0.51 -7.00 -2.99
C VAL A 18 0.81 -6.51 -2.40
N LYS A 19 1.91 -7.26 -2.61
CA LYS A 19 3.26 -6.85 -2.17
C LYS A 19 3.69 -5.49 -2.73
N ARG A 20 3.34 -5.20 -3.99
CA ARG A 20 3.68 -3.92 -4.61
C ARG A 20 2.90 -2.78 -3.98
N TYR A 21 1.57 -2.92 -3.82
CA TYR A 21 0.76 -1.90 -3.17
C TYR A 21 1.16 -1.67 -1.72
N GLN A 22 1.57 -2.71 -0.98
CA GLN A 22 2.10 -2.55 0.38
C GLN A 22 3.36 -1.67 0.41
N LYS A 23 4.28 -1.87 -0.55
CA LYS A 23 5.49 -1.04 -0.67
C LYS A 23 5.17 0.39 -1.10
N GLU A 24 4.27 0.56 -2.06
CA GLU A 24 3.80 1.88 -2.51
C GLU A 24 3.14 2.64 -1.35
N LEU A 25 2.29 1.98 -0.56
CA LEU A 25 1.65 2.58 0.61
C LEU A 25 2.68 3.01 1.67
N ALA A 26 3.69 2.18 1.93
CA ALA A 26 4.77 2.53 2.86
C ALA A 26 5.59 3.74 2.39
N LEU A 27 5.83 3.83 1.07
CA LEU A 27 6.49 4.98 0.46
C LEU A 27 5.67 6.26 0.66
N TYR A 28 4.39 6.25 0.30
CA TYR A 28 3.53 7.44 0.44
C TYR A 28 3.32 7.84 1.90
N ARG A 29 3.22 6.88 2.83
CA ARG A 29 3.19 7.18 4.28
C ARG A 29 4.47 7.91 4.73
N THR A 30 5.62 7.52 4.20
CA THR A 30 6.90 8.20 4.49
C THR A 30 6.90 9.61 3.90
N GLU A 31 6.42 9.76 2.66
CA GLU A 31 6.33 11.06 1.98
C GLU A 31 5.43 12.05 2.73
N VAL A 32 4.29 11.60 3.28
CA VAL A 32 3.43 12.44 4.14
C VAL A 32 4.23 13.00 5.31
N VAL A 33 4.98 12.14 6.03
CA VAL A 33 5.79 12.57 7.19
C VAL A 33 6.86 13.59 6.79
N GLU A 34 7.52 13.39 5.64
CA GLU A 34 8.52 14.32 5.13
C GLU A 34 7.91 15.66 4.72
N ASN A 35 6.78 15.64 4.01
CA ASN A 35 6.05 16.84 3.60
C ASN A 35 5.52 17.62 4.81
N GLU A 36 5.03 16.94 5.85
CA GLU A 36 4.63 17.57 7.09
C GLU A 36 5.81 18.22 7.83
N ARG A 37 6.99 17.57 7.85
CA ARG A 37 8.21 18.17 8.43
C ARG A 37 8.58 19.45 7.68
N LYS A 38 8.49 19.44 6.35
CA LYS A 38 8.75 20.60 5.51
C LYS A 38 7.73 21.72 5.78
N LEU A 39 6.44 21.40 5.88
CA LEU A 39 5.39 22.36 6.23
C LEU A 39 5.64 23.01 7.59
N ARG A 40 5.99 22.21 8.62
CA ARG A 40 6.35 22.72 9.95
C ARG A 40 7.52 23.70 9.87
N SER A 41 8.59 23.33 9.17
CA SER A 41 9.77 24.20 8.99
C SER A 41 9.44 25.54 8.33
N PHE A 42 8.59 25.55 7.29
CA PHE A 42 8.18 26.80 6.65
C PHE A 42 7.27 27.64 7.54
N THR A 43 6.39 27.00 8.30
CA THR A 43 5.49 27.68 9.24
C THR A 43 6.29 28.36 10.35
N ASP A 44 7.26 27.66 10.92
CA ASP A 44 8.15 28.20 11.96
C ASP A 44 8.98 29.37 11.43
N THR A 45 9.46 29.26 10.20
CA THR A 45 10.23 30.33 9.55
C THR A 45 9.37 31.58 9.34
N ALA A 46 8.17 31.43 8.76
CA ALA A 46 7.25 32.54 8.53
C ALA A 46 6.84 33.22 9.86
N ALA A 47 6.59 32.44 10.90
CA ALA A 47 6.30 32.97 12.24
C ALA A 47 7.47 33.78 12.82
N SER A 48 8.72 33.36 12.56
CA SER A 48 9.91 34.06 13.06
C SER A 48 10.20 35.38 12.33
N THR A 49 9.78 35.52 11.07
CA THR A 49 10.03 36.71 10.24
C THR A 49 8.89 37.72 10.27
N ASN A 50 7.79 37.45 11.00
CA ASN A 50 6.52 38.18 10.91
C ASN A 50 5.99 38.32 9.47
N GLU A 51 6.47 37.46 8.56
CA GLU A 51 5.85 37.31 7.26
C GLU A 51 4.53 36.58 7.49
N GLY A 52 3.44 37.09 6.90
CA GLY A 52 2.17 36.38 6.91
C GLY A 52 2.27 35.00 6.24
N GLU A 53 1.14 34.35 5.99
CA GLU A 53 1.14 33.05 5.32
C GLU A 53 1.86 33.11 3.95
N SER A 54 3.09 32.61 3.92
CA SER A 54 3.96 32.62 2.74
C SER A 54 3.45 31.64 1.67
N TRP A 55 3.78 31.93 0.41
CA TRP A 55 3.57 30.99 -0.70
C TRP A 55 4.16 29.61 -0.38
N ASP A 56 5.31 29.54 0.29
CA ASP A 56 5.98 28.29 0.65
C ASP A 56 5.13 27.44 1.61
N VAL A 57 4.46 28.07 2.58
CA VAL A 57 3.55 27.39 3.52
C VAL A 57 2.36 26.79 2.77
N ARG A 58 1.73 27.58 1.89
CA ARG A 58 0.58 27.11 1.08
C ARG A 58 0.94 25.99 0.13
N ASN A 59 2.12 26.08 -0.49
CA ASN A 59 2.62 25.06 -1.39
C ASN A 59 2.92 23.76 -0.62
N ALA A 60 3.63 23.84 0.51
CA ALA A 60 3.91 22.67 1.34
C ALA A 60 2.63 22.02 1.88
N ALA A 61 1.63 22.82 2.28
CA ALA A 61 0.33 22.28 2.69
C ALA A 61 -0.39 21.55 1.54
N SER A 62 -0.24 22.01 0.30
CA SER A 62 -0.77 21.31 -0.88
C SER A 62 -0.07 19.98 -1.12
N LEU A 63 1.26 19.92 -0.93
CA LEU A 63 2.03 18.68 -1.04
C LEU A 63 1.63 17.64 0.02
N VAL A 64 1.42 18.07 1.27
CA VAL A 64 0.89 17.19 2.33
C VAL A 64 -0.43 16.58 1.89
N ARG A 65 -1.41 17.41 1.49
CA ARG A 65 -2.73 16.93 1.05
C ARG A 65 -2.65 15.96 -0.12
N GLU A 66 -1.77 16.21 -1.09
CA GLU A 66 -1.62 15.31 -2.23
C GLU A 66 -1.03 13.96 -1.80
N SER A 67 0.02 13.97 -0.97
CA SER A 67 0.58 12.72 -0.43
C SER A 67 -0.44 11.94 0.43
N GLU A 68 -1.30 12.61 1.20
CA GLU A 68 -2.41 11.98 1.93
C GLU A 68 -3.49 11.40 1.00
N ASN A 69 -3.78 12.06 -0.13
CA ASN A 69 -4.66 11.50 -1.15
C ASN A 69 -4.08 10.20 -1.73
N MET A 70 -2.77 10.17 -1.99
CA MET A 70 -2.07 8.99 -2.50
C MET A 70 -2.10 7.83 -1.51
N VAL A 71 -1.94 8.10 -0.20
CA VAL A 71 -2.11 7.10 0.86
C VAL A 71 -3.53 6.50 0.83
N ARG A 72 -4.57 7.34 0.71
CA ARG A 72 -5.97 6.88 0.68
C ARG A 72 -6.30 6.03 -0.56
N ASP A 73 -5.91 6.48 -1.75
CA ASP A 73 -6.11 5.74 -3.00
C ASP A 73 -5.35 4.39 -2.97
N THR A 74 -4.09 4.41 -2.56
CA THR A 74 -3.27 3.19 -2.50
C THR A 74 -3.79 2.21 -1.44
N THR A 75 -4.29 2.69 -0.31
CA THR A 75 -4.95 1.85 0.72
C THR A 75 -6.16 1.14 0.13
N THR A 76 -7.04 1.88 -0.56
CA THR A 76 -8.23 1.30 -1.20
C THR A 76 -7.86 0.24 -2.25
N ARG A 77 -6.80 0.49 -3.04
CA ARG A 77 -6.30 -0.49 -4.02
C ARG A 77 -5.69 -1.71 -3.37
N LEU A 78 -4.97 -1.54 -2.26
CA LEU A 78 -4.40 -2.62 -1.47
C LEU A 78 -5.50 -3.52 -0.89
N GLU A 79 -6.53 -2.92 -0.27
CA GLU A 79 -7.68 -3.65 0.29
C GLU A 79 -8.39 -4.49 -0.78
N ARG A 80 -8.66 -3.90 -1.95
CA ARG A 80 -9.25 -4.63 -3.07
C ARG A 80 -8.37 -5.79 -3.53
N ALA A 81 -7.06 -5.55 -3.72
CA ALA A 81 -6.13 -6.59 -4.16
C ALA A 81 -5.98 -7.71 -3.12
N ALA A 82 -6.03 -7.36 -1.82
CA ALA A 82 -6.01 -8.31 -0.72
C ALA A 82 -7.27 -9.18 -0.71
N GLY A 83 -8.45 -8.59 -0.87
CA GLY A 83 -9.72 -9.34 -0.99
C GLY A 83 -9.71 -10.31 -2.17
N GLU A 84 -9.25 -9.87 -3.35
CA GLU A 84 -9.11 -10.74 -4.52
C GLU A 84 -8.11 -11.90 -4.30
N LEU A 85 -7.04 -11.67 -3.52
CA LEU A 85 -6.09 -12.71 -3.14
C LEU A 85 -6.70 -13.69 -2.12
N GLU A 86 -7.46 -13.19 -1.16
CA GLU A 86 -8.14 -13.99 -0.15
C GLU A 86 -9.17 -14.94 -0.79
N ASP A 87 -9.96 -14.46 -1.74
CA ASP A 87 -10.94 -15.29 -2.46
C ASP A 87 -10.26 -16.39 -3.29
N LEU A 88 -9.12 -16.05 -3.92
CA LEU A 88 -8.32 -17.03 -4.63
C LEU A 88 -7.72 -18.08 -3.68
N LEU A 89 -7.24 -17.67 -2.51
CA LEU A 89 -6.73 -18.58 -1.47
C LEU A 89 -7.83 -19.52 -0.98
N LYS A 90 -9.02 -19.02 -0.67
CA LYS A 90 -10.18 -19.84 -0.27
C LYS A 90 -10.52 -20.91 -1.31
N SER A 91 -10.43 -20.54 -2.59
CA SER A 91 -10.66 -21.47 -3.71
C SER A 91 -9.52 -22.47 -3.85
N ALA A 92 -8.27 -22.02 -3.78
CA ALA A 92 -7.08 -22.87 -3.92
C ALA A 92 -6.93 -23.89 -2.79
N LYS A 93 -7.33 -23.56 -1.55
CA LYS A 93 -7.32 -24.47 -0.40
C LYS A 93 -8.26 -25.67 -0.54
N ARG A 94 -9.26 -25.60 -1.42
CA ARG A 94 -10.16 -26.72 -1.73
C ARG A 94 -9.52 -27.73 -2.68
N ASN A 95 -8.39 -27.39 -3.28
CA ASN A 95 -7.67 -28.25 -4.21
C ASN A 95 -6.50 -28.94 -3.47
N ALA A 96 -6.62 -30.25 -3.27
CA ALA A 96 -5.60 -31.06 -2.60
C ALA A 96 -4.23 -31.02 -3.31
N GLU A 97 -4.19 -30.78 -4.63
CA GLU A 97 -2.93 -30.65 -5.37
C GLU A 97 -2.12 -29.40 -4.99
N LEU A 98 -2.76 -28.43 -4.31
CA LEU A 98 -2.16 -27.16 -3.93
C LEU A 98 -1.86 -27.05 -2.43
N GLU A 99 -2.24 -28.04 -1.62
CA GLU A 99 -2.17 -27.99 -0.16
C GLU A 99 -0.76 -27.68 0.36
N GLN A 100 0.26 -28.24 -0.29
CA GLN A 100 1.68 -28.03 0.03
C GLN A 100 2.39 -27.09 -0.95
N ASP A 101 1.64 -26.37 -1.79
CA ASP A 101 2.21 -25.55 -2.84
C ASP A 101 2.90 -24.29 -2.27
N PRO A 102 4.15 -24.00 -2.69
CA PRO A 102 4.87 -22.84 -2.18
C PRO A 102 4.22 -21.51 -2.55
N GLN A 103 3.48 -21.43 -3.66
CA GLN A 103 2.75 -20.21 -4.04
C GLN A 103 1.55 -19.98 -3.14
N LEU A 104 0.87 -21.04 -2.69
CA LEU A 104 -0.23 -20.95 -1.72
C LEU A 104 0.29 -20.36 -0.40
N ARG A 105 1.34 -20.97 0.16
CA ARG A 105 1.95 -20.51 1.42
C ARG A 105 2.46 -19.07 1.34
N ASN A 106 3.16 -18.71 0.25
CA ASN A 106 3.62 -17.34 0.06
C ASN A 106 2.46 -16.34 -0.05
N ALA A 107 1.37 -16.70 -0.73
CA ALA A 107 0.18 -15.85 -0.80
C ALA A 107 -0.46 -15.65 0.58
N GLU A 108 -0.50 -16.68 1.44
CA GLU A 108 -0.96 -16.56 2.83
C GLU A 108 -0.07 -15.63 3.66
N THR A 109 1.25 -15.78 3.57
CA THR A 109 2.20 -14.88 4.25
C THR A 109 2.00 -13.44 3.81
N VAL A 110 1.82 -13.20 2.51
CA VAL A 110 1.57 -11.86 1.97
C VAL A 110 0.29 -11.27 2.52
N LEU A 111 -0.80 -12.05 2.56
CA LEU A 111 -2.07 -11.57 3.06
C LEU A 111 -2.02 -11.26 4.56
N ALA A 112 -1.36 -12.11 5.36
CA ALA A 112 -1.16 -11.88 6.80
C ALA A 112 -0.35 -10.59 7.08
N ALA A 113 0.62 -10.26 6.22
CA ALA A 113 1.40 -9.03 6.33
C ALA A 113 0.57 -7.76 6.06
N VAL A 114 -0.57 -7.86 5.37
CA VAL A 114 -1.48 -6.72 5.15
C VAL A 114 -2.39 -6.54 6.36
N SER A 115 -2.91 -7.62 6.94
CA SER A 115 -3.78 -7.55 8.12
C SER A 115 -3.07 -7.10 9.41
N SER A 116 -1.73 -7.05 9.39
CA SER A 116 -0.90 -6.65 10.55
C SER A 116 -0.25 -5.26 10.41
N ALA A 117 -0.52 -4.52 9.33
CA ALA A 117 0.11 -3.24 8.96
C ALA A 117 -0.88 -2.05 8.97
#